data_AF-A0A974TM25-F1
#
_entry.id   AF-A0A974TM25-F1
#
_cell.length_a   1.000
_cell.length_b   1.000
_cell.length_c   1.000
_cell.angle_alpha   90.00
_cell.angle_beta   90.00
_cell.angle_gamma   90.00
#
_symmetry.space_group_name_H-M   'P 1'
#
loop_
_entity.id
_entity.type
_entity.pdbx_description
1 polymer ?
#
loop_
_entity_poly.entity_id
_entity_poly.type
_entity_poly.pdbx_seq_one_letter_code
_entity_poly.pdbx_strand_id
1 'polypeptide(L)'
;MGTWIKRIFGAAVLGIIGYGAFDYFQAGYHTRPEMPEGAFSLSYKNGLRAILVGVPNEKETRRYFGHPQDVPFYLKDAWSFCAPPEGEERAKAAEFIKSRNMPGERFEVVCKIKADNDVVIRGLITSVPRL
;
A
#
# COMPACT_ATOMS: atom_id res chain seq x y z
N MET A 1 29.63 -14.27 -33.76
CA MET A 1 29.57 -13.57 -32.46
C MET A 1 28.35 -12.63 -32.34
N GLY A 2 28.07 -11.76 -33.32
CA GLY A 2 26.96 -10.79 -33.24
C GLY A 2 25.54 -11.36 -33.09
N THR A 3 25.22 -12.53 -33.68
CA THR A 3 23.88 -13.14 -33.54
C THR A 3 23.59 -13.63 -32.12
N TRP A 4 24.61 -14.14 -31.41
CA TRP A 4 24.48 -14.57 -30.02
C TRP A 4 24.28 -13.39 -29.07
N ILE A 5 24.98 -12.28 -29.32
CA ILE A 5 24.79 -11.03 -28.55
C ILE A 5 23.36 -10.50 -28.71
N LYS A 6 22.82 -10.46 -29.93
CA LYS A 6 21.42 -10.05 -30.18
C LYS A 6 20.41 -10.95 -29.46
N ARG A 7 20.66 -12.27 -29.41
CA ARG A 7 19.79 -13.23 -28.70
C ARG A 7 19.82 -13.03 -27.19
N ILE A 8 21.00 -12.83 -26.60
CA ILE A 8 21.14 -12.55 -25.16
C ILE A 8 20.44 -11.25 -24.82
N PHE A 9 20.64 -10.19 -25.61
CA PHE A 9 19.96 -8.92 -25.40
C PHE A 9 18.44 -9.06 -25.52
N GLY A 10 17.95 -9.76 -26.55
CA GLY A 10 16.52 -10.05 -26.70
C GLY A 10 15.94 -10.82 -25.52
N ALA A 11 16.65 -11.84 -25.02
CA ALA A 11 16.23 -12.59 -23.83
C ALA A 11 16.22 -11.73 -22.57
N ALA A 12 17.21 -10.84 -22.39
CA ALA A 12 17.25 -9.91 -21.27
C ALA A 12 16.07 -8.94 -21.28
N VAL A 13 15.74 -8.36 -22.45
CA VAL A 13 14.58 -7.48 -22.62
C VAL A 13 13.27 -8.21 -22.30
N LEU A 14 13.09 -9.42 -22.82
CA LEU A 14 11.90 -10.24 -22.53
C LEU A 14 11.81 -10.58 -21.03
N GLY A 15 12.92 -10.88 -20.37
CA GLY A 15 12.97 -11.12 -18.94
C GLY A 15 12.54 -9.88 -18.13
N ILE A 16 13.01 -8.69 -18.49
CA ILE A 16 12.64 -7.43 -17.83
C ILE A 16 11.13 -7.15 -18.01
N ILE A 17 10.60 -7.31 -19.23
CA ILE A 17 9.18 -7.09 -19.51
C ILE A 17 8.32 -8.09 -18.72
N GLY A 18 8.70 -9.38 -18.74
CA GLY A 18 7.98 -10.42 -18.02
C GLY A 18 7.98 -10.18 -16.51
N TYR A 19 9.12 -9.79 -15.94
CA TYR A 19 9.21 -9.44 -14.52
C TYR A 19 8.36 -8.20 -14.17
N GLY A 20 8.41 -7.15 -15.00
CA GLY A 20 7.62 -5.95 -14.78
C GLY A 20 6.12 -6.21 -14.84
N ALA A 21 5.66 -7.05 -15.77
CA ALA A 21 4.27 -7.49 -15.81
C ALA A 21 3.91 -8.30 -14.56
N PHE A 22 4.74 -9.27 -14.16
CA PHE A 22 4.51 -10.07 -12.95
C PHE A 22 4.40 -9.20 -11.70
N ASP A 23 5.32 -8.25 -11.50
CA ASP A 23 5.31 -7.32 -10.37
C ASP A 23 4.06 -6.42 -10.39
N TYR A 24 3.67 -5.91 -11.56
CA TYR A 24 2.43 -5.11 -11.72
C TYR A 24 1.16 -5.88 -11.33
N PHE A 25 1.08 -7.15 -11.71
CA PHE A 25 -0.04 -8.03 -11.33
C PHE A 25 0.00 -8.37 -9.85
N GLN A 26 1.17 -8.71 -9.30
CA GLN A 26 1.33 -9.01 -7.88
C GLN A 26 0.98 -7.80 -7.00
N ALA A 27 1.34 -6.59 -7.44
CA ALA A 27 1.00 -5.34 -6.77
C ALA A 27 -0.51 -5.01 -6.83
N GLY A 28 -1.28 -5.68 -7.70
CA GLY A 28 -2.73 -5.51 -7.82
C GLY A 28 -3.16 -4.26 -8.59
N TYR A 29 -2.26 -3.62 -9.34
CA TYR A 29 -2.58 -2.36 -10.04
C TYR A 29 -3.63 -2.53 -11.14
N HIS A 30 -3.75 -3.73 -11.71
CA HIS A 30 -4.78 -4.09 -12.69
C HIS A 30 -6.20 -4.14 -12.10
N THR A 31 -6.36 -4.35 -10.79
CA THR A 31 -7.64 -4.35 -10.08
C THR A 31 -7.85 -3.09 -9.23
N ARG A 32 -6.97 -2.11 -9.36
CA ARG A 32 -7.07 -0.87 -8.59
C ARG A 32 -8.32 -0.11 -9.04
N PRO A 33 -9.24 0.24 -8.13
CA PRO A 33 -10.40 1.04 -8.48
C PRO A 33 -9.99 2.45 -8.89
N GLU A 34 -10.93 3.20 -9.43
CA GLU A 34 -10.74 4.60 -9.80
C GLU A 34 -10.29 5.42 -8.57
N MET A 35 -9.25 6.24 -8.76
CA MET A 35 -8.65 6.98 -7.66
C MET A 35 -9.40 8.30 -7.45
N PRO A 36 -9.86 8.60 -6.22
CA PRO A 36 -10.41 9.91 -5.89
C PRO A 36 -9.40 11.03 -6.14
N GLU A 37 -9.89 12.25 -6.35
CA GLU A 37 -9.02 13.41 -6.55
C GLU A 37 -8.10 13.64 -5.33
N GLY A 38 -6.82 13.91 -5.59
CA GLY A 38 -5.80 14.08 -4.56
C GLY A 38 -5.41 12.81 -3.81
N ALA A 39 -6.04 11.66 -4.10
CA ALA A 39 -5.68 10.38 -3.50
C ALA A 39 -4.43 9.78 -4.14
N PHE A 40 -3.75 8.92 -3.39
CA PHE A 40 -2.64 8.13 -3.91
C PHE A 40 -2.68 6.70 -3.38
N SER A 41 -2.18 5.76 -4.19
CA SER A 41 -2.15 4.35 -3.80
C SER A 41 -0.79 3.93 -3.25
N LEU A 42 -0.81 2.96 -2.33
CA LEU A 42 0.33 2.19 -1.85
C LEU A 42 0.00 0.70 -1.93
N SER A 43 0.94 -0.11 -2.43
CA SER A 43 0.83 -1.56 -2.46
C SER A 43 2.03 -2.13 -1.70
N TYR A 44 1.76 -2.91 -0.66
CA TYR A 44 2.76 -3.47 0.23
C TYR A 44 2.96 -4.96 -0.03
N LYS A 45 4.20 -5.43 0.12
CA LYS A 45 4.55 -6.85 -0.01
C LYS A 45 3.84 -7.76 1.03
N ASN A 46 3.31 -7.18 2.11
CA ASN A 46 2.52 -7.90 3.12
C ASN A 46 1.03 -8.02 2.75
N GLY A 47 0.66 -7.71 1.49
CA GLY A 47 -0.68 -7.85 0.95
C GLY A 47 -1.59 -6.64 1.20
N LEU A 48 -1.18 -5.66 2.02
CA LEU A 48 -1.99 -4.45 2.18
C LEU A 48 -1.96 -3.62 0.89
N ARG A 49 -3.13 -3.41 0.28
CA ARG A 49 -3.33 -2.51 -0.86
C ARG A 49 -4.21 -1.36 -0.42
N ALA A 50 -3.70 -0.15 -0.52
CA ALA A 50 -4.26 1.03 0.14
C ALA A 50 -4.41 2.19 -0.83
N ILE A 51 -5.55 2.87 -0.77
CA ILE A 51 -5.83 4.15 -1.43
C ILE A 51 -5.98 5.18 -0.33
N LEU A 52 -5.00 6.07 -0.20
CA LEU A 52 -4.97 7.10 0.83
C LEU A 52 -5.73 8.32 0.32
N VAL A 53 -6.74 8.74 1.09
CA VAL A 53 -7.62 9.87 0.80
C VAL A 53 -7.50 10.87 1.94
N GLY A 54 -7.43 12.17 1.61
CA GLY A 54 -7.35 13.23 2.63
C GLY A 54 -6.00 13.31 3.36
N VAL A 55 -4.94 12.75 2.79
CA VAL A 55 -3.56 12.81 3.32
C VAL A 55 -2.63 13.35 2.24
N PRO A 56 -1.72 14.29 2.55
CA PRO A 56 -0.75 14.76 1.57
C PRO A 56 0.18 13.63 1.14
N ASN A 57 0.46 13.57 -0.16
CA ASN A 57 1.41 12.61 -0.71
C ASN A 57 2.86 13.05 -0.40
N GLU A 58 3.36 12.67 0.77
CA GLU A 58 4.71 13.00 1.24
C GLU A 58 5.69 11.85 0.93
N LYS A 59 5.47 11.08 -0.15
CA LYS A 59 6.34 9.95 -0.51
C LYS A 59 7.79 10.34 -0.74
N GLU A 60 8.11 11.59 -1.04
CA GLU A 60 9.49 12.03 -1.24
C GLU A 60 10.24 12.24 0.08
N THR A 61 9.55 12.77 1.10
CA THR A 61 10.14 13.14 2.40
C THR A 61 9.88 12.11 3.49
N ARG A 62 8.91 11.21 3.30
CA ARG A 62 8.47 10.22 4.29
C ARG A 62 8.42 8.81 3.71
N ARG A 63 8.71 7.82 4.54
CA ARG A 63 8.53 6.39 4.25
C ARG A 63 7.29 5.89 4.98
N TYR A 64 6.36 5.29 4.22
CA TYR A 64 5.11 4.76 4.75
C TYR A 64 5.24 3.26 5.05
N PHE A 65 4.66 2.81 6.16
CA PHE A 65 4.63 1.43 6.62
C PHE A 65 3.19 0.96 6.75
N GLY A 66 2.87 -0.15 6.08
CA GLY A 66 1.56 -0.79 6.16
C GLY A 66 1.54 -1.86 7.24
N HIS A 67 0.55 -1.77 8.14
CA HIS A 67 0.30 -2.72 9.23
C HIS A 67 -1.02 -3.44 8.93
N PRO A 68 -1.00 -4.56 8.18
CA PRO A 68 -2.21 -5.32 7.86
C PRO A 68 -2.81 -5.95 9.12
N GLN A 69 -4.13 -5.98 9.19
CA GLN A 69 -4.87 -6.80 10.15
C GLN A 69 -5.12 -8.19 9.57
N ASP A 70 -5.38 -9.15 10.47
CA ASP A 70 -5.83 -10.48 10.05
C ASP A 70 -7.28 -10.39 9.56
N VAL A 71 -7.48 -10.78 8.30
CA VAL A 71 -8.77 -10.71 7.62
C VAL A 71 -9.03 -12.01 6.86
N PRO A 72 -10.30 -12.36 6.61
CA PRO A 72 -10.65 -13.50 5.78
C PRO A 72 -9.88 -13.52 4.44
N PHE A 73 -9.56 -14.72 3.95
CA PHE A 73 -8.66 -14.89 2.80
C PHE A 73 -9.08 -14.10 1.56
N TYR A 74 -10.39 -13.94 1.32
CA TYR A 74 -10.95 -13.23 0.17
C TYR A 74 -10.81 -11.69 0.26
N LEU A 75 -10.46 -11.14 1.44
CA LEU A 75 -10.21 -9.70 1.63
C LEU A 75 -8.72 -9.35 1.67
N LYS A 76 -7.83 -10.35 1.69
CA LYS A 76 -6.38 -10.12 1.87
C LYS A 76 -5.81 -9.24 0.77
N ASP A 77 -6.21 -9.49 -0.47
CA ASP A 77 -5.69 -8.81 -1.66
C ASP A 77 -6.64 -7.71 -2.19
N ALA A 78 -7.72 -7.42 -1.47
CA ALA A 78 -8.66 -6.37 -1.86
C ALA A 78 -8.06 -4.98 -1.60
N TRP A 79 -8.40 -4.03 -2.48
CA TRP A 79 -8.05 -2.63 -2.30
C TRP A 79 -8.88 -2.03 -1.16
N SER A 80 -8.20 -1.36 -0.24
CA SER A 80 -8.81 -0.65 0.88
C SER A 80 -8.73 0.85 0.70
N PHE A 81 -9.78 1.56 1.11
CA PHE A 81 -9.79 3.02 1.20
C PHE A 81 -9.34 3.42 2.59
N CYS A 82 -8.36 4.31 2.66
CA CYS A 82 -7.71 4.70 3.89
C CYS A 82 -7.85 6.20 4.09
N ALA A 83 -8.38 6.58 5.25
CA ALA A 83 -8.58 7.98 5.63
C ALA A 83 -7.97 8.24 7.02
N PRO A 84 -7.67 9.51 7.36
CA PRO A 84 -7.26 9.88 8.71
C PRO A 84 -8.23 9.34 9.77
N PRO A 85 -7.74 8.93 10.95
CA PRO A 85 -8.62 8.41 12.00
C PRO A 85 -9.61 9.48 12.48
N GLU A 86 -10.85 9.05 12.70
CA GLU A 86 -11.95 9.88 13.20
C GLU A 86 -12.59 9.28 14.45
N GLY A 87 -13.21 10.12 15.29
CA GLY A 87 -13.89 9.68 16.51
C GLY A 87 -13.02 8.79 17.40
N GLU A 88 -13.52 7.59 17.74
CA GLU A 88 -12.84 6.61 18.59
C GLU A 88 -11.52 6.08 17.99
N GLU A 89 -11.35 6.12 16.65
CA GLU A 89 -10.12 5.66 16.00
C GLU A 89 -8.94 6.55 16.36
N ARG A 90 -9.17 7.82 16.70
CA ARG A 90 -8.09 8.74 17.12
C ARG A 90 -7.45 8.31 18.42
N ALA A 91 -8.25 7.86 19.38
CA ALA A 91 -7.76 7.36 20.65
C ALA A 91 -6.91 6.09 20.45
N LYS A 92 -7.41 5.16 19.63
CA LYS A 92 -6.69 3.92 19.27
C LYS A 92 -5.40 4.21 18.49
N ALA A 93 -5.43 5.17 17.56
CA ALA A 93 -4.25 5.60 16.82
C ALA A 93 -3.17 6.19 17.73
N ALA A 94 -3.57 7.03 18.71
CA ALA A 94 -2.65 7.59 19.69
C ALA A 94 -2.04 6.50 20.58
N GLU A 95 -2.83 5.53 21.04
CA GLU A 95 -2.35 4.38 21.81
C GLU A 95 -1.37 3.52 21.01
N PHE A 96 -1.67 3.27 19.73
CA PHE A 96 -0.82 2.51 18.82
C PHE A 96 0.55 3.15 18.60
N ILE A 97 0.62 4.48 18.46
CA ILE A 97 1.90 5.21 18.38
C ILE A 97 2.65 5.14 19.71
N LYS A 98 1.93 5.33 20.82
CA LYS A 98 2.52 5.29 22.17
C LYS A 98 3.14 3.94 22.50
N SER A 99 2.52 2.84 22.09
CA SER A 99 3.01 1.49 22.36
C SER A 99 4.28 1.15 21.57
N ARG A 100 4.44 1.68 20.36
CA ARG A 100 5.64 1.46 19.54
C ARG A 100 6.79 2.40 19.85
N ASN A 101 6.48 3.63 20.25
CA ASN A 101 7.45 4.63 20.67
C ASN A 101 8.62 4.81 19.67
N MET A 102 8.32 4.81 18.37
CA MET A 102 9.33 4.98 17.31
C MET A 102 9.60 6.46 17.04
N PRO A 103 10.86 6.93 17.03
CA PRO A 103 11.18 8.33 16.75
C PRO A 103 10.67 8.81 15.39
N GLY A 104 9.96 9.94 15.38
CA GLY A 104 9.43 10.56 14.16
C GLY A 104 8.24 9.82 13.52
N GLU A 105 7.76 8.75 14.14
CA GLU A 105 6.61 7.99 13.64
C GLU A 105 5.32 8.82 13.77
N ARG A 106 4.56 8.86 12.68
CA ARG A 106 3.23 9.49 12.61
C ARG A 106 2.20 8.45 12.18
N PHE A 107 1.04 8.46 12.85
CA PHE A 107 -0.12 7.72 12.37
C PHE A 107 -0.75 8.45 11.20
N GLU A 108 -0.91 7.79 10.05
CA GLU A 108 -1.48 8.43 8.85
C GLU A 108 -2.97 8.12 8.73
N VAL A 109 -3.30 6.84 8.56
CA VAL A 109 -4.63 6.44 8.12
C VAL A 109 -5.06 5.08 8.66
N VAL A 110 -6.37 4.90 8.75
CA VAL A 110 -7.04 3.62 8.96
C VAL A 110 -7.59 3.15 7.62
N CYS A 111 -7.21 1.94 7.21
CA CYS A 111 -7.61 1.34 5.95
C CYS A 111 -8.82 0.42 6.14
N LYS A 112 -9.90 0.70 5.40
CA LYS A 112 -11.16 -0.03 5.49
C LYS A 112 -11.55 -0.61 4.13
N ILE A 113 -12.14 -1.79 4.16
CA ILE A 113 -12.82 -2.39 3.02
C ILE A 113 -14.32 -2.35 3.32
N LYS A 114 -15.10 -1.86 2.36
CA LYS A 114 -16.55 -1.97 2.40
C LYS A 114 -16.94 -3.20 1.57
N ALA A 115 -17.46 -4.23 2.23
CA ALA A 115 -17.98 -5.44 1.61
C ALA A 115 -19.48 -5.48 1.88
N ASP A 116 -20.29 -5.17 0.85
CA ASP A 116 -21.74 -4.98 0.97
C ASP A 116 -22.11 -3.97 2.07
N ASN A 117 -22.64 -4.45 3.19
CA ASN A 117 -23.05 -3.64 4.35
C ASN A 117 -22.00 -3.62 5.47
N ASP A 118 -20.95 -4.43 5.36
CA ASP A 118 -19.93 -4.57 6.39
C ASP A 118 -18.70 -3.70 6.10
N VAL A 119 -18.18 -3.08 7.16
CA VAL A 119 -16.94 -2.31 7.14
C VAL A 119 -15.88 -3.09 7.90
N VAL A 120 -14.88 -3.58 7.17
CA VAL A 120 -13.77 -4.35 7.73
C VAL A 120 -12.52 -3.49 7.76
N ILE A 121 -11.89 -3.37 8.93
CA ILE A 121 -10.58 -2.72 9.04
C ILE A 121 -9.53 -3.66 8.45
N ARG A 122 -8.98 -3.28 7.29
CA ARG A 122 -7.96 -4.06 6.59
C ARG A 122 -6.56 -3.85 7.15
N GLY A 123 -6.29 -2.68 7.71
CA GLY A 123 -4.97 -2.33 8.21
C GLY A 123 -4.86 -0.87 8.63
N LEU A 124 -3.64 -0.49 9.01
CA LEU A 124 -3.27 0.86 9.42
C LEU A 124 -2.01 1.26 8.65
N ILE A 125 -1.81 2.54 8.39
CA ILE A 125 -0.56 3.02 7.81
C ILE A 125 0.04 4.07 8.74
N THR A 126 1.33 3.91 8.99
CA THR A 126 2.16 4.93 9.65
C THR A 126 3.25 5.40 8.72
N SER A 127 3.92 6.49 9.07
CA SER A 127 5.06 6.97 8.32
C SER A 127 6.16 7.50 9.23
N VAL A 128 7.39 7.50 8.72
CA VAL A 128 8.55 8.13 9.37
C VAL A 128 9.24 9.06 8.36
N PRO A 129 9.96 10.10 8.82
CA PRO A 129 10.84 10.89 7.97
C PRO A 129 11.89 10.00 7.28
N ARG A 130 12.23 10.34 6.03
CA ARG A 130 13.44 9.79 5.41
C ARG A 130 14.66 10.51 5.99
N LEU A 131 15.68 9.73 6.33
CA LEU A 131 17.00 10.19 6.77
C LEU A 131 18.01 9.93 5.65
#